data_AF-A0AA96W6C5-F1
#
_entry.id   AF-A0AA96W6C5-F1
#
_cell.length_a   1.000
_cell.length_b   1.000
_cell.length_c   1.000
_cell.angle_alpha   90.00
_cell.angle_beta   90.00
_cell.angle_gamma   90.00
#
_symmetry.space_group_name_H-M   'P 1'
#
loop_
_entity.id
_entity.type
_entity.pdbx_description
1 polymer ?
#
loop_
_entity_poly.entity_id
_entity_poly.type
_entity_poly.pdbx_seq_one_letter_code
_entity_poly.pdbx_strand_id
1 'polypeptide(L)'
;MVSFRRKKKEEDLSQISTGQLTLEFVDVPVTAEDVEWDRRATEARFNSLTAIQATAERWGATILVITGLLTALTVIRGPSDVNALQSTASKVTVGVLSALSLFTALGSVVYAARAAQGQAVRVLPTGDRFRQATLLGTETANKYLTRSRVLALWIIPFYLASIAVMSYAPQKEAGKPVVSVTDAAGVNYCGSVKISKGVFIVTSERGVVNRVPSSSVRAVAAKKECKK
;
A
#
# COMPACT_ATOMS: atom_id res chain seq x y z
N MET A 1 6.44 -12.00 -10.59
CA MET A 1 6.05 -13.42 -10.46
C MET A 1 7.13 -14.24 -11.15
N VAL A 2 8.20 -14.57 -10.43
CA VAL A 2 9.40 -15.22 -11.00
C VAL A 2 9.09 -16.71 -11.10
N SER A 3 8.80 -17.17 -12.32
CA SER A 3 8.60 -18.57 -12.64
C SER A 3 9.94 -19.29 -12.61
N PHE A 4 10.28 -19.90 -11.47
CA PHE A 4 11.38 -20.84 -11.38
C PHE A 4 11.01 -22.11 -12.17
N ARG A 5 11.25 -22.10 -13.48
CA ARG A 5 11.35 -23.32 -14.29
C ARG A 5 12.54 -24.11 -13.73
N ARG A 6 12.29 -25.07 -12.85
CA ARG A 6 13.24 -26.17 -12.62
C ARG A 6 13.39 -26.90 -13.95
N LYS A 7 14.46 -26.61 -14.69
CA LYS A 7 14.95 -27.51 -15.74
C LYS A 7 15.25 -28.83 -15.03
N LYS A 8 14.39 -29.83 -15.27
CA LYS A 8 14.59 -31.20 -14.83
C LYS A 8 15.82 -31.69 -15.60
N LYS A 9 16.97 -31.69 -14.95
CA LYS A 9 18.21 -32.24 -15.48
C LYS A 9 18.03 -33.76 -15.37
N GLU A 10 17.63 -34.40 -16.46
CA GLU A 10 17.73 -35.86 -16.65
C GLU A 10 19.22 -36.21 -16.79
N GLU A 11 19.97 -36.00 -15.70
CA GLU A 11 21.32 -36.54 -15.57
C GLU A 11 21.19 -38.02 -15.18
N ASP A 12 21.57 -38.87 -16.13
CA ASP A 12 22.06 -40.25 -16.01
C ASP A 12 22.01 -40.89 -14.61
N LEU A 13 20.83 -41.38 -14.24
CA LEU A 13 20.64 -42.34 -13.14
C LEU A 13 21.15 -43.75 -13.49
N SER A 14 21.71 -43.95 -14.69
CA SER A 14 22.27 -45.22 -15.17
C SER A 14 23.72 -45.46 -14.71
N GLN A 15 24.42 -44.44 -14.16
CA GLN A 15 25.80 -44.55 -13.67
C GLN A 15 25.95 -44.61 -12.15
N ILE A 16 24.86 -44.66 -11.37
CA ILE A 16 24.98 -44.99 -9.95
C ILE A 16 25.24 -46.49 -9.84
N SER A 17 26.52 -46.84 -10.01
CA SER A 17 27.07 -48.16 -9.72
C SER A 17 26.62 -48.57 -8.31
N THR A 18 25.92 -49.70 -8.22
CA THR A 18 25.48 -50.40 -7.01
C THR A 18 26.67 -50.95 -6.20
N GLY A 19 27.78 -50.19 -6.15
CA GLY A 19 28.91 -50.45 -5.28
C GLY A 19 28.50 -50.15 -3.85
N GLN A 20 28.00 -51.18 -3.16
CA GLN A 20 28.21 -51.41 -1.73
C GLN A 20 28.25 -50.12 -0.87
N LEU A 21 27.16 -49.34 -0.87
CA LEU A 21 26.90 -48.38 0.21
C LEU A 21 26.59 -49.19 1.46
N THR A 22 27.63 -49.65 2.15
CA THR A 22 27.53 -50.05 3.55
C THR A 22 27.17 -48.79 4.32
N LEU A 23 25.88 -48.60 4.56
CA LEU A 23 25.38 -47.66 5.56
C LEU A 23 25.96 -48.10 6.90
N GLU A 24 27.15 -47.61 7.21
CA GLU A 24 27.70 -47.66 8.55
C GLU A 24 26.78 -46.78 9.39
N PHE A 25 25.85 -47.41 10.09
CA PHE A 25 24.98 -46.74 11.04
C PHE A 25 25.89 -46.23 12.16
N VAL A 26 26.29 -44.96 12.05
CA VAL A 26 26.95 -44.27 13.14
C VAL A 26 25.90 -44.10 14.23
N ASP A 27 25.96 -44.94 15.27
CA ASP A 27 25.14 -44.83 16.47
C ASP A 27 25.55 -43.57 17.24
N VAL A 28 25.00 -42.43 16.83
CA VAL A 28 25.10 -41.20 17.61
C VAL A 28 24.17 -41.34 18.81
N PRO A 29 24.67 -41.25 20.07
CA PRO A 29 23.82 -41.39 21.24
C PRO A 29 22.77 -40.27 21.26
N VAL A 30 21.49 -40.65 21.35
CA VAL A 30 20.37 -39.70 21.46
C VAL A 30 20.55 -38.86 22.72
N THR A 31 20.71 -37.55 22.56
CA THR A 31 20.87 -36.63 23.69
C THR A 31 19.50 -36.25 24.26
N ALA A 32 19.47 -35.74 25.50
CA ALA A 32 18.25 -35.22 26.09
C ALA A 32 17.66 -34.03 25.29
N GLU A 33 18.51 -33.27 24.59
CA GLU A 33 18.10 -32.18 23.72
C GLU A 33 17.35 -32.71 22.47
N ASP A 34 17.81 -33.81 21.88
CA ASP A 34 17.15 -34.43 20.71
C ASP A 34 15.72 -34.87 21.03
N VAL A 35 15.50 -35.43 22.23
CA VAL A 35 14.17 -35.85 22.70
C VAL A 35 13.23 -34.64 22.85
N GLU A 36 13.73 -33.53 23.38
CA GLU A 36 12.93 -32.30 23.54
C GLU A 36 12.60 -31.67 22.17
N TRP A 37 13.52 -31.69 21.21
CA TRP A 37 13.25 -31.22 19.85
C TRP A 37 12.23 -32.10 19.13
N ASP A 38 12.27 -33.41 19.30
CA ASP A 38 11.29 -34.33 18.71
C ASP A 38 9.88 -34.13 19.32
N ARG A 39 9.81 -33.91 20.63
CA ARG A 39 8.57 -33.51 21.33
C ARG A 39 7.99 -32.23 20.74
N ARG A 40 8.82 -31.19 20.57
CA ARG A 40 8.41 -29.91 19.97
C ARG A 40 7.99 -30.05 18.50
N ALA A 41 8.68 -30.87 17.72
CA ALA A 41 8.31 -31.14 16.34
C ALA A 41 6.95 -31.83 16.25
N THR A 42 6.67 -32.73 17.18
CA THR A 42 5.37 -33.41 17.32
C THR A 42 4.27 -32.42 17.70
N GLU A 43 4.49 -31.58 18.71
CA GLU A 43 3.54 -30.52 19.09
C GLU A 43 3.30 -29.52 17.95
N ALA A 44 4.35 -29.13 17.23
CA ALA A 44 4.26 -28.24 16.09
C ALA A 44 3.45 -28.86 14.94
N ARG A 45 3.54 -30.18 14.72
CA ARG A 45 2.70 -30.86 13.72
C ARG A 45 1.21 -30.72 14.03
N PHE A 46 0.81 -30.92 15.28
CA PHE A 46 -0.60 -30.80 15.70
C PHE A 46 -1.10 -29.35 15.75
N ASN A 47 -0.22 -28.39 16.07
CA ASN A 47 -0.56 -26.97 16.20
C ASN A 47 -0.28 -26.12 14.95
N SER A 48 0.31 -26.71 13.89
CA SER A 48 0.73 -25.96 12.70
C SER A 48 -0.44 -25.22 12.03
N LEU A 49 -1.60 -25.87 11.92
CA LEU A 49 -2.77 -25.29 11.29
C LEU A 49 -3.31 -24.09 12.09
N THR A 50 -3.49 -24.25 13.40
CA THR A 50 -4.00 -23.17 14.27
C THR A 50 -3.02 -21.99 14.33
N ALA A 51 -1.72 -22.26 14.36
CA ALA A 51 -0.70 -21.23 14.29
C ALA A 51 -0.74 -20.42 12.98
N ILE A 52 -0.93 -21.10 11.83
CA ILE A 52 -1.08 -20.44 10.52
C ILE A 52 -2.35 -19.59 10.47
N GLN A 53 -3.47 -20.11 10.99
CA GLN A 53 -4.74 -19.38 11.03
C GLN A 53 -4.63 -18.11 11.89
N ALA A 54 -4.10 -18.23 13.12
CA ALA A 54 -3.87 -17.09 14.00
C ALA A 54 -2.92 -16.05 13.36
N THR A 55 -1.90 -16.51 12.66
CA THR A 55 -0.99 -15.62 11.91
C THR A 55 -1.72 -14.90 10.78
N ALA A 56 -2.59 -15.60 10.05
CA ALA A 56 -3.37 -15.03 8.96
C ALA A 56 -4.38 -13.98 9.46
N GLU A 57 -5.01 -14.20 10.61
CA GLU A 57 -5.92 -13.23 11.26
C GLU A 57 -5.18 -11.94 11.64
N ARG A 58 -4.06 -12.07 12.36
CA ARG A 58 -3.22 -10.93 12.75
C ARG A 58 -2.71 -10.15 11.54
N TRP A 59 -2.31 -10.88 10.50
CA TRP A 59 -1.88 -10.30 9.23
C TRP A 59 -3.01 -9.51 8.55
N GLY A 60 -4.21 -10.10 8.45
CA GLY A 60 -5.39 -9.43 7.90
C GLY A 60 -5.75 -8.15 8.67
N ALA A 61 -5.73 -8.20 10.01
CA ALA A 61 -5.98 -7.03 10.86
C ALA A 61 -4.95 -5.91 10.63
N THR A 62 -3.67 -6.27 10.49
CA THR A 62 -2.58 -5.31 10.21
C THR A 62 -2.81 -4.58 8.89
N ILE A 63 -3.18 -5.32 7.82
CA ILE A 63 -3.49 -4.72 6.52
C ILE A 63 -4.70 -3.78 6.64
N LEU A 64 -5.76 -4.20 7.34
CA LEU A 64 -6.96 -3.38 7.51
C LEU A 64 -6.64 -2.04 8.19
N VAL A 65 -5.81 -2.04 9.24
CA VAL A 65 -5.37 -0.83 9.95
C VAL A 65 -4.57 0.09 9.01
N ILE A 66 -3.58 -0.45 8.29
CA ILE A 66 -2.76 0.32 7.36
C ILE A 66 -3.62 0.91 6.25
N THR A 67 -4.46 0.09 5.59
CA THR A 67 -5.36 0.54 4.53
C THR A 67 -6.34 1.59 5.04
N GLY A 68 -6.91 1.39 6.24
CA GLY A 68 -7.80 2.37 6.86
C GLY A 68 -7.14 3.73 7.05
N LEU A 69 -5.88 3.75 7.53
CA LEU A 69 -5.10 4.98 7.66
C LEU A 69 -4.85 5.66 6.31
N LEU A 70 -4.42 4.90 5.30
CA LEU A 70 -4.18 5.42 3.95
C LEU A 70 -5.46 5.96 3.30
N THR A 71 -6.58 5.26 3.47
CA THR A 71 -7.90 5.72 3.01
C THR A 71 -8.31 7.01 3.70
N ALA A 72 -8.15 7.12 5.03
CA ALA A 72 -8.47 8.33 5.77
C ALA A 72 -7.67 9.55 5.25
N LEU A 73 -6.36 9.39 5.05
CA LEU A 73 -5.50 10.44 4.48
C LEU A 73 -5.94 10.85 3.07
N THR A 74 -6.28 9.85 2.25
CA THR A 74 -6.70 10.07 0.86
C THR A 74 -8.07 10.75 0.78
N VAL A 75 -9.00 10.47 1.69
CA VAL A 75 -10.32 11.13 1.71
C VAL A 75 -10.20 12.59 2.14
N ILE A 76 -9.33 12.89 3.11
CA ILE A 76 -9.17 14.25 3.66
C ILE A 76 -8.50 15.19 2.64
N ARG A 77 -7.43 14.75 1.97
CA ARG A 77 -6.64 15.60 1.04
C ARG A 77 -6.80 15.29 -0.44
N GLY A 78 -7.23 14.08 -0.78
CA GLY A 78 -7.28 13.61 -2.17
C GLY A 78 -8.07 14.52 -3.10
N PRO A 79 -9.30 14.96 -2.76
CA PRO A 79 -10.08 15.80 -3.67
C PRO A 79 -9.42 17.15 -3.99
N SER A 80 -8.77 17.82 -3.03
CA SER A 80 -8.08 19.10 -3.30
C SER A 80 -6.87 18.89 -4.20
N ASP A 81 -6.07 17.87 -3.91
CA ASP A 81 -4.81 17.61 -4.61
C ASP A 81 -5.08 17.11 -6.04
N VAL A 82 -6.07 16.24 -6.22
CA VAL A 82 -6.48 15.75 -7.54
C VAL A 82 -7.11 16.86 -8.38
N ASN A 83 -7.86 17.78 -7.77
CA ASN A 83 -8.46 18.90 -8.49
C ASN A 83 -7.44 19.95 -8.94
N ALA A 84 -6.33 20.07 -8.21
CA ALA A 84 -5.21 20.93 -8.57
C ALA A 84 -4.48 20.45 -9.85
N LEU A 85 -4.62 19.19 -10.27
CA LEU A 85 -4.00 18.70 -11.50
C LEU A 85 -4.59 19.37 -12.75
N GLN A 86 -3.73 19.79 -13.69
CA GLN A 86 -4.14 20.44 -14.94
C GLN A 86 -4.69 19.44 -15.96
N SER A 87 -4.00 18.30 -16.12
CA SER A 87 -4.32 17.31 -17.14
C SER A 87 -5.35 16.28 -16.64
N THR A 88 -6.38 16.03 -17.44
CA THR A 88 -7.35 14.94 -17.20
C THR A 88 -6.65 13.57 -17.18
N ALA A 89 -5.61 13.37 -18.00
CA ALA A 89 -4.86 12.12 -18.02
C ALA A 89 -4.17 11.84 -16.68
N SER A 90 -3.58 12.86 -16.05
CA SER A 90 -2.98 12.73 -14.72
C SER A 90 -4.01 12.38 -13.65
N LYS A 91 -5.19 13.01 -13.69
CA LYS A 91 -6.31 12.69 -12.77
C LYS A 91 -6.77 11.25 -12.90
N VAL A 92 -6.97 10.78 -14.13
CA VAL A 92 -7.33 9.37 -14.40
C VAL A 92 -6.23 8.43 -13.93
N THR A 93 -4.96 8.76 -14.20
CA THR A 93 -3.82 7.92 -13.79
C THR A 93 -3.74 7.77 -12.27
N VAL A 94 -3.86 8.88 -11.52
CA VAL A 94 -3.92 8.86 -10.05
C VAL A 94 -5.11 8.03 -9.56
N GLY A 95 -6.29 8.21 -10.17
CA GLY A 95 -7.48 7.44 -9.84
C GLY A 95 -7.28 5.93 -10.05
N VAL A 96 -6.73 5.52 -11.19
CA VAL A 96 -6.46 4.12 -11.53
C VAL A 96 -5.41 3.51 -10.60
N LEU A 97 -4.29 4.21 -10.34
CA LEU A 97 -3.24 3.71 -9.43
C LEU A 97 -3.75 3.56 -8.00
N SER A 98 -4.51 4.54 -7.50
CA SER A 98 -5.14 4.47 -6.19
C SER A 98 -6.17 3.32 -6.12
N ALA A 99 -6.99 3.14 -7.17
CA ALA A 99 -7.95 2.05 -7.23
C ALA A 99 -7.25 0.68 -7.26
N LEU A 100 -6.17 0.51 -8.04
CA LEU A 100 -5.37 -0.71 -8.07
C LEU A 100 -4.75 -1.03 -6.70
N SER A 101 -4.23 -0.02 -6.02
CA SER A 101 -3.73 -0.16 -4.64
C SER A 101 -4.84 -0.63 -3.68
N LEU A 102 -6.03 -0.06 -3.78
CA LEU A 102 -7.18 -0.45 -2.96
C LEU A 102 -7.66 -1.88 -3.27
N PHE A 103 -7.81 -2.24 -4.54
CA PHE A 103 -8.25 -3.59 -4.94
C PHE A 103 -7.22 -4.66 -4.58
N THR A 104 -5.92 -4.35 -4.67
CA THR A 104 -4.86 -5.27 -4.21
C THR A 104 -4.86 -5.43 -2.70
N ALA A 105 -5.12 -4.36 -1.94
CA ALA A 105 -5.30 -4.43 -0.49
C ALA A 105 -6.51 -5.30 -0.09
N LEU A 106 -7.68 -5.06 -0.69
CA LEU A 106 -8.88 -5.87 -0.47
C LEU A 106 -8.65 -7.33 -0.84
N GLY A 107 -8.02 -7.59 -2.00
CA GLY A 107 -7.66 -8.95 -2.41
C GLY A 107 -6.74 -9.64 -1.40
N SER A 108 -5.74 -8.91 -0.89
CA SER A 108 -4.82 -9.43 0.14
C SER A 108 -5.56 -9.81 1.43
N VAL A 109 -6.50 -8.98 1.89
CA VAL A 109 -7.34 -9.28 3.07
C VAL A 109 -8.24 -10.48 2.83
N VAL A 110 -8.88 -10.59 1.66
CA VAL A 110 -9.74 -11.73 1.32
C VAL A 110 -8.94 -13.04 1.33
N TYR A 111 -7.72 -13.05 0.79
CA TYR A 111 -6.86 -14.24 0.85
C TYR A 111 -6.38 -14.56 2.27
N ALA A 112 -6.08 -13.54 3.09
CA ALA A 112 -5.76 -13.74 4.50
C ALA A 112 -6.95 -14.34 5.26
N ALA A 113 -8.16 -13.82 5.05
CA ALA A 113 -9.38 -14.34 5.65
C ALA A 113 -9.66 -15.79 5.24
N ARG A 114 -9.45 -16.15 3.97
CA ARG A 114 -9.55 -17.55 3.51
C ARG A 114 -8.50 -18.46 4.15
N ALA A 115 -7.28 -17.95 4.38
CA ALA A 115 -6.25 -18.70 5.09
C ALA A 115 -6.61 -18.89 6.58
N ALA A 116 -7.23 -17.90 7.21
CA ALA A 116 -7.68 -17.94 8.60
C ALA A 116 -8.86 -18.89 8.81
N GLN A 117 -9.90 -18.80 7.98
CA GLN A 117 -11.13 -19.59 8.14
C GLN A 117 -10.92 -21.08 7.82
N GLY A 118 -9.91 -21.42 7.01
CA GLY A 118 -9.70 -22.80 6.56
C GLY A 118 -10.85 -23.33 5.70
N GLN A 119 -10.81 -24.62 5.37
CA GLN A 119 -11.96 -25.31 4.77
C GLN A 119 -12.74 -26.01 5.88
N ALA A 120 -14.07 -25.89 5.87
CA ALA A 120 -14.91 -26.65 6.77
C ALA A 120 -14.76 -28.15 6.47
N VAL A 121 -14.00 -28.87 7.29
CA VAL A 121 -13.84 -30.32 7.17
C VAL A 121 -15.07 -30.96 7.81
N ARG A 122 -15.84 -31.73 7.02
CA ARG A 122 -16.91 -32.57 7.58
C ARG A 122 -16.30 -33.55 8.59
N VAL A 123 -17.02 -33.92 9.64
CA VAL A 123 -16.56 -34.90 10.64
C VAL A 123 -16.08 -36.16 9.91
N LEU A 124 -14.77 -36.45 10.00
CA LEU A 124 -14.15 -37.59 9.33
C LEU A 124 -14.14 -38.80 10.29
N PRO A 125 -14.58 -39.98 9.84
CA PRO A 125 -14.75 -41.14 10.72
C PRO A 125 -13.43 -41.83 11.12
N THR A 126 -12.28 -41.48 10.53
CA THR A 126 -11.00 -42.18 10.78
C THR A 126 -9.83 -41.21 10.94
N GLY A 127 -8.87 -41.58 11.81
CA GLY A 127 -7.67 -40.78 12.10
C GLY A 127 -6.78 -40.52 10.89
N ASP A 128 -6.61 -41.50 9.99
CA ASP A 128 -5.81 -41.32 8.77
C ASP A 128 -6.41 -40.27 7.82
N ARG A 129 -7.74 -40.27 7.67
CA ARG A 129 -8.42 -39.26 6.86
C ARG A 129 -8.30 -37.88 7.51
N PHE A 130 -8.40 -37.80 8.84
CA PHE A 130 -8.16 -36.55 9.57
C PHE A 130 -6.74 -36.03 9.32
N ARG A 131 -5.72 -36.89 9.45
CA ARG A 131 -4.32 -36.54 9.16
C ARG A 131 -4.13 -36.00 7.74
N GLN A 132 -4.68 -36.68 6.73
CA GLN A 132 -4.59 -36.23 5.33
C GLN A 132 -5.31 -34.89 5.11
N ALA A 133 -6.49 -34.71 5.70
CA ALA A 133 -7.25 -33.46 5.63
C ALA A 133 -6.49 -32.29 6.28
N THR A 134 -5.84 -32.50 7.44
CA THR A 134 -5.01 -31.47 8.10
C THR A 134 -3.82 -31.08 7.23
N LEU A 135 -3.14 -32.04 6.61
CA LEU A 135 -2.00 -31.76 5.72
C LEU A 135 -2.43 -30.94 4.49
N LEU A 136 -3.53 -31.33 3.83
CA LEU A 136 -4.07 -30.59 2.68
C LEU A 136 -4.57 -29.20 3.08
N GLY A 137 -5.22 -29.08 4.25
CA GLY A 137 -5.66 -27.80 4.81
C GLY A 137 -4.48 -26.86 5.06
N THR A 138 -3.39 -27.39 5.63
CA THR A 138 -2.16 -26.63 5.90
C THR A 138 -1.51 -26.13 4.62
N GLU A 139 -1.37 -26.98 3.60
CA GLU A 139 -0.80 -26.59 2.30
C GLU A 139 -1.65 -25.51 1.62
N THR A 140 -2.98 -25.66 1.66
CA THR A 140 -3.92 -24.72 1.05
C THR A 140 -3.92 -23.38 1.78
N ALA A 141 -3.94 -23.38 3.12
CA ALA A 141 -3.84 -22.18 3.94
C ALA A 141 -2.53 -21.42 3.66
N ASN A 142 -1.41 -22.14 3.57
CA ASN A 142 -0.11 -21.53 3.25
C ASN A 142 -0.08 -20.93 1.84
N LYS A 143 -0.70 -21.58 0.84
CA LYS A 143 -0.84 -21.02 -0.53
C LYS A 143 -1.63 -19.71 -0.52
N TYR A 144 -2.74 -19.65 0.22
CA TYR A 144 -3.53 -18.41 0.32
C TYR A 144 -2.77 -17.31 1.07
N LEU A 145 -2.11 -17.63 2.18
CA LEU A 145 -1.29 -16.67 2.92
C LEU A 145 -0.14 -16.13 2.07
N THR A 146 0.51 -16.98 1.28
CA THR A 146 1.57 -16.56 0.35
C THR A 146 1.02 -15.62 -0.72
N ARG A 147 -0.15 -15.92 -1.32
CA ARG A 147 -0.81 -15.03 -2.28
C ARG A 147 -1.20 -13.69 -1.65
N SER A 148 -1.70 -13.70 -0.41
CA SER A 148 -1.99 -12.49 0.36
C SER A 148 -0.75 -11.62 0.52
N ARG A 149 0.37 -12.20 0.94
CA ARG A 149 1.66 -11.48 1.10
C ARG A 149 2.17 -10.91 -0.23
N VAL A 150 2.11 -11.69 -1.31
CA VAL A 150 2.52 -11.22 -2.64
C VAL A 150 1.65 -10.04 -3.10
N LEU A 151 0.33 -10.09 -2.90
CA LEU A 151 -0.54 -8.96 -3.20
C LEU A 151 -0.23 -7.74 -2.33
N ALA A 152 0.06 -7.95 -1.04
CA ALA A 152 0.41 -6.87 -0.12
C ALA A 152 1.66 -6.10 -0.56
N LEU A 153 2.66 -6.81 -1.12
CA LEU A 153 3.86 -6.18 -1.67
C LEU A 153 3.57 -5.22 -2.83
N TRP A 154 2.44 -5.38 -3.54
CA TRP A 154 2.05 -4.48 -4.64
C TRP A 154 1.26 -3.25 -4.20
N ILE A 155 0.74 -3.23 -2.95
CA ILE A 155 -0.03 -2.09 -2.43
C ILE A 155 0.83 -0.83 -2.40
N ILE A 156 2.02 -0.93 -1.80
CA ILE A 156 2.96 0.18 -1.61
C ILE A 156 3.41 0.81 -2.94
N PRO A 157 3.91 0.05 -3.94
CA PRO A 157 4.35 0.66 -5.20
C PRO A 157 3.20 1.33 -5.96
N PHE A 158 1.99 0.76 -5.98
CA PHE A 158 0.85 1.44 -6.59
C PHE A 158 0.46 2.73 -5.86
N TYR A 159 0.49 2.70 -4.53
CA TYR A 159 0.21 3.87 -3.71
C TYR A 159 1.26 4.98 -3.89
N LEU A 160 2.55 4.64 -3.82
CA LEU A 160 3.65 5.58 -4.02
C LEU A 160 3.69 6.11 -5.45
N ALA A 161 3.40 5.28 -6.46
CA ALA A 161 3.28 5.75 -7.83
C ALA A 161 2.15 6.78 -7.98
N SER A 162 1.02 6.57 -7.30
CA SER A 162 -0.08 7.54 -7.27
C SER A 162 0.37 8.89 -6.67
N ILE A 163 1.07 8.86 -5.51
CA ILE A 163 1.63 10.06 -4.88
C ILE A 163 2.67 10.73 -5.78
N ALA A 164 3.54 9.95 -6.41
CA ALA A 164 4.55 10.48 -7.32
C ALA A 164 3.89 11.22 -8.49
N VAL A 165 2.85 10.65 -9.11
CA VAL A 165 2.10 11.33 -10.17
C VAL A 165 1.47 12.62 -9.64
N MET A 166 0.86 12.63 -8.45
CA MET A 166 0.31 13.86 -7.86
C MET A 166 1.38 14.93 -7.59
N SER A 167 2.59 14.53 -7.21
CA SER A 167 3.68 15.43 -6.83
C SER A 167 4.42 16.02 -8.03
N TYR A 168 4.57 15.24 -9.11
CA TYR A 168 5.37 15.62 -10.28
C TYR A 168 4.53 16.05 -11.49
N ALA A 169 3.21 15.82 -11.50
CA ALA A 169 2.37 16.26 -12.60
C ALA A 169 2.14 17.78 -12.58
N PRO A 170 1.99 18.42 -13.76
CA PRO A 170 1.67 19.84 -13.87
C PRO A 170 0.38 20.17 -13.11
N GLN A 171 0.51 21.02 -12.11
CA GLN A 171 -0.64 21.56 -11.40
C GLN A 171 -1.18 22.76 -12.19
N LYS A 172 -2.50 22.94 -12.18
CA LYS A 172 -3.11 24.21 -12.56
C LYS A 172 -2.45 25.23 -11.67
N GLU A 173 -1.72 26.17 -12.26
CA GLU A 173 -1.27 27.32 -11.50
C GLU A 173 -2.53 27.89 -10.84
N ALA A 174 -2.61 27.76 -9.51
CA ALA A 174 -3.61 28.49 -8.76
C ALA A 174 -3.31 29.94 -9.10
N GLY A 175 -4.14 30.53 -9.98
CA GLY A 175 -3.91 31.86 -10.51
C GLY A 175 -3.48 32.74 -9.35
N LYS A 176 -2.29 33.37 -9.47
CA LYS A 176 -1.60 34.05 -8.36
C LYS A 176 -2.66 34.78 -7.54
N PRO A 177 -2.81 34.49 -6.23
CA PRO A 177 -3.97 34.94 -5.46
C PRO A 177 -4.19 36.42 -5.69
N VAL A 178 -5.27 36.73 -6.41
CA VAL A 178 -5.52 38.08 -6.87
C VAL A 178 -6.21 38.81 -5.73
N VAL A 179 -5.53 39.81 -5.20
CA VAL A 179 -6.03 40.57 -4.07
C VAL A 179 -6.63 41.86 -4.61
N SER A 180 -7.88 42.13 -4.22
CA SER A 180 -8.56 43.40 -4.42
C SER A 180 -8.28 44.27 -3.20
N VAL A 181 -7.52 45.35 -3.38
CA VAL A 181 -7.25 46.37 -2.36
C VAL A 181 -8.14 47.57 -2.67
N THR A 182 -9.01 47.94 -1.74
CA THR A 182 -9.86 49.13 -1.85
C THR A 182 -9.24 50.25 -1.05
N ASP A 183 -8.91 51.35 -1.73
CA ASP A 183 -8.38 52.57 -1.12
C ASP A 183 -9.47 53.38 -0.41
N ALA A 184 -9.08 54.33 0.45
CA ALA A 184 -9.98 55.25 1.14
C ALA A 184 -10.84 56.07 0.16
N ALA A 185 -10.30 56.35 -1.03
CA ALA A 185 -10.99 56.99 -2.15
C ALA A 185 -12.03 56.09 -2.85
N GLY A 186 -12.15 54.82 -2.47
CA GLY A 186 -13.07 53.85 -3.07
C GLY A 186 -12.56 53.22 -4.38
N VAL A 187 -11.32 53.51 -4.79
CA VAL A 187 -10.69 52.90 -5.97
C VAL A 187 -10.26 51.47 -5.64
N ASN A 188 -10.64 50.52 -6.50
CA ASN A 188 -10.28 49.11 -6.37
C ASN A 188 -9.06 48.78 -7.22
N TYR A 189 -7.94 48.44 -6.57
CA TYR A 189 -6.75 47.92 -7.23
C TYR A 189 -6.77 46.40 -7.17
N CYS A 190 -6.58 45.76 -8.32
CA CYS A 190 -6.68 44.32 -8.43
C CYS A 190 -5.42 43.75 -9.09
N GLY A 191 -4.76 42.81 -8.42
CA GLY A 191 -3.50 42.23 -8.88
C GLY A 191 -2.79 41.39 -7.82
N SER A 192 -1.55 41.01 -8.11
CA SER A 192 -0.68 40.36 -7.13
C SER A 192 -0.13 41.40 -6.14
N VAL A 193 -0.23 41.11 -4.85
CA VAL A 193 0.17 42.04 -3.79
C VAL A 193 1.49 41.59 -3.17
N LYS A 194 2.43 42.52 -3.04
CA LYS A 194 3.60 42.40 -2.17
C LYS A 194 3.56 43.52 -1.14
N ILE A 195 3.74 43.18 0.13
CA ILE A 195 3.84 44.16 1.21
C ILE A 195 5.32 44.46 1.43
N SER A 196 5.71 45.73 1.32
CA SER A 196 7.07 46.17 1.62
C SER A 196 7.04 47.52 2.32
N LYS A 197 7.66 47.60 3.51
CA LYS A 197 7.78 48.84 4.31
C LYS A 197 6.45 49.59 4.53
N GLY A 198 5.37 48.87 4.83
CA GLY A 198 4.05 49.49 5.06
C GLY A 198 3.33 49.97 3.80
N VAL A 199 3.82 49.60 2.61
CA VAL A 199 3.16 49.90 1.33
C VAL A 199 2.72 48.60 0.66
N PHE A 200 1.46 48.57 0.22
CA PHE A 200 0.92 47.53 -0.62
C PHE A 200 1.31 47.83 -2.08
N ILE A 201 2.16 46.98 -2.65
CA ILE A 201 2.54 47.04 -4.05
C ILE A 201 1.61 46.08 -4.80
N VAL A 202 0.61 46.64 -5.48
CA VAL A 202 -0.36 45.89 -6.29
C VAL A 202 0.12 45.90 -7.73
N THR A 203 0.58 44.77 -8.23
CA THR A 203 0.96 44.60 -9.64
C THR A 203 -0.20 44.00 -10.41
N SER A 204 -0.80 44.78 -11.31
CA SER A 204 -1.87 44.35 -12.21
C SER A 204 -1.35 43.37 -13.26
N GLU A 205 -2.24 42.58 -13.88
CA GLU A 205 -1.90 41.68 -15.00
C GLU A 205 -1.26 42.41 -16.19
N ARG A 206 -1.55 43.71 -16.35
CA ARG A 206 -0.94 44.57 -17.38
C ARG A 206 0.47 45.04 -17.03
N GLY A 207 1.05 44.59 -15.91
CA GLY A 207 2.34 45.04 -15.40
C GLY A 207 2.32 46.42 -14.74
N VAL A 208 1.15 47.06 -14.61
CA VAL A 208 1.02 48.36 -13.93
C VAL A 208 1.19 48.14 -12.43
N VAL A 209 2.17 48.83 -11.84
CA VAL A 209 2.48 48.75 -10.41
C VAL A 209 1.85 49.94 -9.69
N ASN A 210 0.84 49.69 -8.87
CA ASN A 210 0.22 50.69 -8.00
C ASN A 210 0.74 50.54 -6.57
N ARG A 211 1.15 51.64 -5.97
CA ARG A 211 1.60 51.70 -4.57
C ARG A 211 0.49 52.30 -3.73
N VAL A 212 -0.09 51.49 -2.85
CA VAL A 212 -1.15 51.90 -1.93
C VAL A 212 -0.57 51.92 -0.50
N PRO A 213 -0.45 53.08 0.16
CA PRO A 213 -0.01 53.16 1.55
C PRO A 213 -0.92 52.33 2.46
N SER A 214 -0.38 51.62 3.45
CA SER A 214 -1.21 50.85 4.38
C SER A 214 -2.23 51.69 5.14
N SER A 215 -1.95 52.98 5.34
CA SER A 215 -2.85 53.95 5.98
C SER A 215 -4.08 54.28 5.14
N SER A 216 -4.03 54.06 3.81
CA SER A 216 -5.14 54.38 2.91
C SER A 216 -5.96 53.13 2.55
N VAL A 217 -5.48 51.94 2.89
CA VAL A 217 -6.21 50.68 2.66
C VAL A 217 -7.42 50.59 3.59
N ARG A 218 -8.61 50.54 3.00
CA ARG A 218 -9.87 50.39 3.72
C ARG A 218 -10.31 48.94 3.85
N ALA A 219 -10.06 48.14 2.81
CA ALA A 219 -10.40 46.72 2.78
C ALA A 219 -9.43 45.94 1.86
N VAL A 220 -9.19 44.69 2.24
CA VAL A 220 -8.41 43.72 1.46
C VAL A 220 -9.25 42.46 1.30
N ALA A 221 -9.55 42.08 0.06
CA ALA A 221 -10.34 40.89 -0.24
C ALA A 221 -9.61 40.00 -1.25
N ALA A 222 -9.47 38.71 -0.95
CA ALA A 222 -9.01 37.72 -1.92
C ALA A 222 -10.13 37.45 -2.94
N LYS A 223 -9.86 37.66 -4.23
CA LYS A 223 -10.78 37.34 -5.33
C LYS A 223 -10.15 36.29 -6.25
N LYS A 224 -10.98 35.43 -6.84
CA LYS A 224 -10.52 34.48 -7.86
C LYS A 224 -10.13 35.18 -9.16
N GLU A 225 -10.84 36.25 -9.52
CA GLU A 225 -10.64 36.99 -10.77
C GLU A 225 -10.95 38.49 -10.56
N CYS A 226 -10.22 39.37 -11.27
CA CYS A 226 -10.57 40.78 -11.38
C CYS A 226 -11.62 40.95 -12.47
N LYS A 227 -12.88 41.26 -12.12
CA LYS A 227 -13.81 41.80 -13.11
C LYS A 227 -13.31 43.17 -13.56
N LYS A 228 -13.09 43.34 -14.87
CA LYS A 228 -12.91 44.65 -15.51
C LYS A 228 -14.21 45.46 -15.42
#